data_AF-A0A940LVJ5-F1
#
_entry.id   AF-A0A940LVJ5-F1
#
_cell.length_a   1.000
_cell.length_b   1.000
_cell.length_c   1.000
_cell.angle_alpha   90.00
_cell.angle_beta   90.00
_cell.angle_gamma   90.00
#
_symmetry.space_group_name_H-M   'P 1'
#
loop_
_entity.id
_entity.type
_entity.pdbx_description
1 polymer ?
#
loop_
_entity_poly.entity_id
_entity_poly.type
_entity_poly.pdbx_seq_one_letter_code
_entity_poly.pdbx_strand_id
1 'polypeptide(L)'
;MAEFLRFRLDGEELTFRSLRQLGKWWEKERATWDWLLSKNWDEFSQLQRRTRALDAKITSGADVSAIEEELKSIFYGLRPSLPYSGSFDGQRYLSARDLVGDDAARYLVIVERHSDFQRNLQNATWFYNYARSVAASYVGFDREALAAERRNYRRAIDRLEQRVRDLEAEQDEFVRSRTHRIMALKRRLLQRSFAIWNAAAKDFAAQRSEIVDQLAETEDKYRNQMALMAPVQYWRDKATSHGKWEIAWAVLMFIYFVAAGFGIFFLAKWAAAYLLSVPESQHATPVYIIVSGATLGITTLIFWIGRLLSKLFLSEHHLGSDAREKAVMTKTFLSMETRESFSSEERAIILASIFRSSPDGIVKDEGPGDFSAPALLARFLSPQKS
;
A
#
# COMPACT_ATOMS: atom_id res chain seq x y z
N MET A 1 -9.95 -57.62 31.70
CA MET A 1 -9.72 -57.79 33.14
C MET A 1 -8.76 -56.70 33.56
N ALA A 2 -9.17 -55.81 34.47
CA ALA A 2 -8.40 -54.63 34.85
C ALA A 2 -7.10 -55.03 35.56
N GLU A 3 -6.02 -54.29 35.29
CA GLU A 3 -4.75 -54.41 36.01
C GLU A 3 -4.96 -53.94 37.45
N PHE A 4 -4.49 -54.71 38.44
CA PHE A 4 -4.66 -54.38 39.85
C PHE A 4 -3.55 -53.46 40.36
N LEU A 5 -2.28 -53.77 40.03
CA LEU A 5 -1.13 -52.93 40.37
C LEU A 5 -0.04 -53.11 39.32
N ARG A 6 0.56 -51.99 38.91
CA ARG A 6 1.77 -51.95 38.07
C ARG A 6 2.88 -51.30 38.87
N PHE A 7 3.94 -52.04 39.15
CA PHE A 7 5.04 -51.60 39.98
C PHE A 7 6.37 -51.82 39.28
N ARG A 8 7.23 -50.81 39.27
CA ARG A 8 8.55 -50.89 38.64
C ARG A 8 9.61 -51.11 39.71
N LEU A 9 10.42 -52.15 39.56
CA LEU A 9 11.55 -52.51 40.42
C LEU A 9 12.81 -52.64 39.57
N ASP A 10 13.82 -51.81 39.84
CA ASP A 10 15.14 -51.83 39.19
C ASP A 10 15.13 -52.06 37.66
N GLY A 11 14.17 -51.44 36.97
CA GLY A 11 14.02 -51.51 35.50
C GLY A 11 13.12 -52.64 34.98
N GLU A 12 12.71 -53.58 35.82
CA GLU A 12 11.67 -54.58 35.53
C GLU A 12 10.28 -54.06 35.91
N GLU A 13 9.29 -54.42 35.10
CA GLU A 13 7.91 -54.00 35.31
C GLU A 13 7.05 -55.18 35.76
N LEU A 14 6.68 -55.16 37.04
CA LEU A 14 5.84 -56.18 37.65
C LEU A 14 4.38 -55.77 37.54
N THR A 15 3.59 -56.62 36.89
CA THR A 15 2.15 -56.42 36.72
C THR A 15 1.39 -57.48 37.50
N PHE A 16 0.53 -57.02 38.41
CA PHE A 16 -0.32 -57.86 39.23
C PHE A 16 -1.77 -57.67 38.79
N ARG A 17 -2.46 -58.77 38.53
CA ARG A 17 -3.87 -58.79 38.10
C ARG A 17 -4.84 -58.98 39.27
N SER A 18 -4.33 -59.30 40.46
CA SER A 18 -5.12 -59.45 41.69
C SER A 18 -4.25 -59.32 42.94
N LEU A 19 -4.87 -58.95 44.06
CA LEU A 19 -4.23 -58.94 45.38
C LEU A 19 -3.63 -60.33 45.74
N ARG A 20 -4.30 -61.42 45.36
CA ARG A 20 -3.80 -62.79 45.58
C ARG A 20 -2.51 -63.08 44.81
N GLN A 21 -2.40 -62.57 43.58
CA GLN A 21 -1.17 -62.71 42.78
C GLN A 21 -0.02 -61.91 43.40
N LEU A 22 -0.30 -60.68 43.85
CA LEU A 22 0.67 -59.85 44.57
C LEU A 22 1.13 -60.53 45.86
N GLY A 23 0.20 -61.06 46.66
CA GLY A 23 0.51 -61.77 47.92
C GLY A 23 1.41 -62.99 47.72
N LYS A 24 1.14 -63.81 46.68
CA LYS A 24 2.01 -64.95 46.35
C LYS A 24 3.42 -64.52 45.93
N TRP A 25 3.53 -63.46 45.15
CA TRP A 25 4.83 -62.92 44.75
C TRP A 25 5.58 -62.38 45.97
N TRP A 26 4.90 -61.60 46.81
CA TRP A 26 5.48 -61.03 48.02
C TRP A 26 5.94 -62.11 49.00
N GLU A 27 5.16 -63.18 49.18
CA GLU A 27 5.55 -64.31 50.02
C GLU A 27 6.83 -65.00 49.52
N LYS A 28 6.96 -65.19 48.20
CA LYS A 28 8.17 -65.74 47.57
C LYS A 28 9.36 -64.78 47.74
N GLU A 29 9.13 -63.49 47.52
CA GLU A 29 10.16 -62.46 47.64
C GLU A 29 10.68 -62.37 49.08
N ARG A 30 9.77 -62.32 50.07
CA ARG A 30 10.10 -62.32 51.50
C ARG A 30 10.83 -63.60 51.91
N ALA A 31 10.40 -64.77 51.44
CA ALA A 31 11.07 -66.04 51.73
C ALA A 31 12.51 -66.07 51.18
N THR A 32 12.76 -65.43 50.05
CA THR A 32 14.10 -65.28 49.47
C THR A 32 15.03 -64.47 50.37
N TRP A 33 14.48 -63.49 51.09
CA TRP A 33 15.18 -62.61 52.01
C TRP A 33 15.02 -62.96 53.48
N ASP A 34 14.48 -64.14 53.81
CA ASP A 34 14.25 -64.54 55.20
C ASP A 34 15.56 -64.61 55.99
N TRP A 35 16.65 -65.02 55.35
CA TRP A 35 17.97 -64.95 55.95
C TRP A 35 18.37 -63.51 56.31
N LEU A 36 18.01 -62.50 55.53
CA LEU A 36 18.31 -61.10 55.86
C LEU A 36 17.42 -60.59 56.99
N LEU A 37 16.17 -61.05 57.04
CA LEU A 37 15.12 -60.56 57.94
C LEU A 37 14.97 -61.36 59.25
N SER A 38 15.60 -62.52 59.39
CA SER A 38 15.41 -63.45 60.52
C SER A 38 16.18 -63.09 61.79
N LYS A 39 17.31 -62.38 61.68
CA LYS A 39 18.17 -62.03 62.82
C LYS A 39 17.81 -60.63 63.32
N ASN A 40 17.60 -60.47 64.64
CA ASN A 40 17.30 -59.16 65.25
C ASN A 40 18.57 -58.30 65.33
N TRP A 41 18.95 -57.71 64.21
CA TRP A 41 19.96 -56.67 64.14
C TRP A 41 19.28 -55.32 64.05
N ASP A 42 19.76 -54.36 64.83
CA ASP A 42 19.13 -53.05 64.95
C ASP A 42 19.02 -52.35 63.59
N GLU A 43 19.98 -52.60 62.69
CA GLU A 43 20.05 -52.07 61.32
C GLU A 43 18.85 -52.52 60.47
N PHE A 44 18.36 -53.75 60.63
CA PHE A 44 17.24 -54.28 59.85
C PHE A 44 15.89 -54.19 60.56
N SER A 45 15.85 -53.69 61.80
CA SER A 45 14.62 -53.59 62.60
C SER A 45 13.54 -52.73 61.92
N GLN A 46 13.92 -51.63 61.27
CA GLN A 46 13.01 -50.78 60.50
C GLN A 46 12.45 -51.51 59.27
N LEU A 47 13.31 -52.25 58.56
CA LEU A 47 12.91 -53.00 57.38
C LEU A 47 11.96 -54.13 57.76
N GLN A 48 12.25 -54.87 58.84
CA GLN A 48 11.35 -55.90 59.41
C GLN A 48 9.99 -55.32 59.81
N ARG A 49 9.94 -54.10 60.34
CA ARG A 49 8.65 -53.43 60.65
C ARG A 49 7.85 -53.15 59.39
N ARG A 50 8.47 -52.63 58.34
CA ARG A 50 7.82 -52.35 57.04
C ARG A 50 7.35 -53.62 56.35
N THR A 51 8.14 -54.70 56.36
CA THR A 51 7.73 -55.99 55.78
C THR A 51 6.52 -56.57 56.51
N ARG A 52 6.49 -56.52 57.85
CA ARG A 52 5.31 -56.92 58.65
C ARG A 52 4.10 -56.03 58.40
N ALA A 53 4.30 -54.73 58.18
CA ALA A 53 3.22 -53.80 57.84
C ALA A 53 2.61 -54.13 56.46
N LEU A 54 3.45 -54.48 55.47
CA LEU A 54 2.97 -54.95 54.17
C LEU A 54 2.20 -56.27 54.29
N ASP A 55 2.68 -57.23 55.10
CA ASP A 55 1.96 -58.48 55.37
C ASP A 55 0.56 -58.23 55.95
N ALA A 56 0.45 -57.32 56.91
CA ALA A 56 -0.83 -56.94 57.51
C ALA A 56 -1.76 -56.25 56.50
N LYS A 57 -1.23 -55.38 55.63
CA LYS A 57 -1.98 -54.68 54.57
C LYS A 57 -2.48 -55.65 53.49
N ILE A 58 -1.66 -56.63 53.09
CA ILE A 58 -2.05 -57.67 52.13
C ILE A 58 -3.12 -58.59 52.72
N THR A 59 -3.00 -58.95 54.01
CA THR A 59 -3.96 -59.85 54.70
C THR A 59 -5.30 -59.16 54.98
N SER A 60 -5.29 -57.87 55.30
CA SER A 60 -6.51 -57.07 55.56
C SER A 60 -7.23 -56.60 54.30
N GLY A 61 -6.63 -56.77 53.12
CA GLY A 61 -7.22 -56.28 51.86
C GLY A 61 -7.21 -54.77 51.73
N ALA A 62 -6.12 -54.12 52.18
CA ALA A 62 -5.97 -52.67 52.11
C ALA A 62 -6.00 -52.14 50.66
N ASP A 63 -6.25 -50.83 50.53
CA ASP A 63 -6.31 -50.15 49.23
C ASP A 63 -4.99 -50.24 48.45
N VAL A 64 -5.08 -50.27 47.12
CA VAL A 64 -3.95 -50.42 46.19
C VAL A 64 -2.89 -49.36 46.42
N SER A 65 -3.28 -48.11 46.66
CA SER A 65 -2.35 -47.02 46.93
C SER A 65 -1.57 -47.21 48.24
N ALA A 66 -2.22 -47.73 49.29
CA ALA A 66 -1.59 -47.99 50.58
C ALA A 66 -0.61 -49.18 50.52
N ILE A 67 -0.87 -50.14 49.64
CA ILE A 67 0.03 -51.26 49.33
C ILE A 67 1.21 -50.78 48.48
N GLU A 68 0.98 -49.95 47.47
CA GLU A 68 2.02 -49.40 46.61
C GLU A 68 2.99 -48.51 47.41
N GLU A 69 2.49 -47.68 48.32
CA GLU A 69 3.32 -46.85 49.19
C GLU A 69 4.20 -47.70 50.11
N GLU A 70 3.66 -48.79 50.67
CA GLU A 70 4.45 -49.68 51.52
C GLU A 70 5.52 -50.44 50.71
N LEU A 71 5.18 -50.89 49.50
CA LEU A 71 6.15 -51.48 48.56
C LEU A 71 7.27 -50.48 48.23
N LYS A 72 6.93 -49.22 47.95
CA LYS A 72 7.93 -48.16 47.77
C LYS A 72 8.78 -47.97 49.01
N SER A 73 8.21 -48.03 50.21
CA SER A 73 8.96 -47.88 51.45
C SER A 73 9.96 -49.02 51.72
N ILE A 74 9.67 -50.22 51.21
CA ILE A 74 10.52 -51.41 51.35
C ILE A 74 11.66 -51.38 50.34
N PHE A 75 11.37 -51.14 49.06
CA PHE A 75 12.36 -51.23 47.98
C PHE A 75 13.09 -49.90 47.69
N TYR A 76 12.43 -48.76 47.93
CA TYR A 76 12.92 -47.41 47.61
C TYR A 76 12.99 -46.47 48.82
N GLY A 77 12.61 -46.94 50.02
CA GLY A 77 12.58 -46.11 51.22
C GLY A 77 13.95 -45.78 51.81
N LEU A 78 13.95 -44.93 52.85
CA LEU A 78 15.14 -44.61 53.64
C LEU A 78 15.81 -45.89 54.14
N ARG A 79 17.12 -45.97 53.85
CA ARG A 79 18.03 -47.11 54.04
C ARG A 79 17.96 -47.71 55.46
N PRO A 80 18.03 -49.06 55.61
CA PRO A 80 18.24 -50.04 54.54
C PRO A 80 16.94 -50.38 53.79
N SER A 81 17.03 -50.41 52.45
CA SER A 81 15.97 -50.89 51.56
C SER A 81 16.21 -52.36 51.20
N LEU A 82 15.15 -53.13 50.99
CA LEU A 82 15.26 -54.50 50.50
C LEU A 82 15.61 -54.47 49.00
N PRO A 83 16.67 -55.17 48.55
CA PRO A 83 16.92 -55.33 47.13
C PRO A 83 15.88 -56.28 46.51
N TYR A 84 15.46 -56.00 45.28
CA TYR A 84 14.59 -56.92 44.54
C TYR A 84 15.38 -58.17 44.12
N SER A 85 14.86 -59.36 44.39
CA SER A 85 15.53 -60.64 44.11
C SER A 85 15.86 -60.83 42.63
N GLY A 86 15.06 -60.28 41.72
CA GLY A 86 15.33 -60.30 40.29
C GLY A 86 16.33 -59.26 39.81
N SER A 87 16.69 -58.27 40.64
CA SER A 87 17.67 -57.24 40.26
C SER A 87 19.10 -57.74 40.39
N PHE A 88 20.01 -57.06 39.68
CA PHE A 88 21.45 -57.37 39.71
C PHE A 88 21.99 -57.39 41.14
N ASP A 89 21.63 -56.38 41.93
CA ASP A 89 22.06 -56.29 43.33
C ASP A 89 21.46 -57.42 44.17
N GLY A 90 20.18 -57.77 43.95
CA GLY A 90 19.53 -58.89 44.63
C GLY A 90 20.21 -60.23 44.37
N GLN A 91 20.47 -60.54 43.10
CA GLN A 91 21.19 -61.76 42.71
C GLN A 91 22.60 -61.79 43.28
N ARG A 92 23.31 -60.65 43.28
CA ARG A 92 24.65 -60.56 43.85
C ARG A 92 24.69 -60.89 45.34
N TYR A 93 23.73 -60.41 46.13
CA TYR A 93 23.66 -60.74 47.56
C TYR A 93 23.32 -62.20 47.81
N LEU A 94 22.45 -62.80 46.98
CA LEU A 94 22.11 -64.22 47.07
C LEU A 94 23.30 -65.11 46.69
N SER A 95 24.02 -64.78 45.63
CA SER A 95 25.25 -65.51 45.27
C SER A 95 26.34 -65.35 46.33
N ALA A 96 26.48 -64.16 46.93
CA ALA A 96 27.40 -63.97 48.05
C ALA A 96 26.99 -64.84 49.25
N ARG A 97 25.70 -64.93 49.57
CA ARG A 97 25.17 -65.82 50.63
C ARG A 97 25.54 -67.27 50.39
N ASP A 98 25.35 -67.81 49.18
CA ASP A 98 25.66 -69.20 48.88
C ASP A 98 27.15 -69.54 49.07
N LEU A 99 28.03 -68.54 48.84
CA LEU A 99 29.48 -68.72 48.92
C LEU A 99 30.06 -68.51 50.33
N VAL A 100 29.54 -67.54 51.09
CA VAL A 100 30.12 -67.15 52.39
C VAL A 100 29.22 -67.39 53.60
N GLY A 101 27.99 -67.85 53.38
CA GLY A 101 26.98 -68.06 54.40
C GLY A 101 26.24 -66.79 54.81
N ASP A 102 25.11 -66.98 55.48
CA ASP A 102 24.14 -65.92 55.81
C ASP A 102 24.77 -64.75 56.58
N ASP A 103 25.59 -65.04 57.60
CA ASP A 103 26.17 -63.99 58.44
C ASP A 103 27.11 -63.07 57.66
N ALA A 104 27.97 -63.62 56.80
CA ALA A 104 28.89 -62.82 56.01
C ALA A 104 28.18 -62.01 54.92
N ALA A 105 27.17 -62.58 54.26
CA ALA A 105 26.39 -61.87 53.25
C ALA A 105 25.55 -60.72 53.81
N ARG A 106 25.10 -60.80 55.08
CA ARG A 106 24.37 -59.69 55.73
C ARG A 106 25.24 -58.44 55.82
N TYR A 107 26.54 -58.59 56.14
CA TYR A 107 27.46 -57.46 56.21
C TYR A 107 27.64 -56.76 54.86
N LEU A 108 27.62 -57.50 53.74
CA LEU A 108 27.69 -56.90 52.40
C LEU A 108 26.51 -55.95 52.14
N VAL A 109 25.29 -56.39 52.51
CA VAL A 109 24.07 -55.57 52.37
C VAL A 109 24.16 -54.32 53.25
N ILE A 110 24.58 -54.46 54.51
CA ILE A 110 24.69 -53.33 55.45
C ILE A 110 25.69 -52.29 54.93
N VAL A 111 26.87 -52.70 54.49
CA VAL A 111 27.92 -51.77 54.06
C VAL A 111 27.50 -50.95 52.84
N GLU A 112 26.86 -51.57 51.86
CA GLU A 112 26.51 -50.88 50.61
C GLU A 112 25.23 -50.07 50.71
N ARG A 113 24.29 -50.53 51.55
CA ARG A 113 22.95 -49.96 51.67
C ARG A 113 22.70 -49.23 52.98
N HIS A 114 23.63 -49.14 53.93
CA HIS A 114 23.53 -48.31 55.16
C HIS A 114 24.63 -47.24 55.21
N SER A 115 24.33 -46.03 55.70
CA SER A 115 25.24 -44.86 55.63
C SER A 115 26.29 -44.76 56.75
N ASP A 116 26.16 -45.57 57.81
CA ASP A 116 26.99 -45.49 59.03
C ASP A 116 28.17 -46.48 59.03
N PHE A 117 28.68 -46.79 57.84
CA PHE A 117 29.80 -47.71 57.59
C PHE A 117 31.04 -47.44 58.46
N GLN A 118 31.30 -46.18 58.81
CA GLN A 118 32.52 -45.78 59.50
C GLN A 118 32.58 -46.20 60.98
N ARG A 119 31.45 -46.42 61.67
CA ARG A 119 31.47 -46.76 63.12
C ARG A 119 31.81 -48.23 63.40
N ASN A 120 31.52 -49.14 62.46
CA ASN A 120 31.53 -50.59 62.75
C ASN A 120 32.77 -51.36 62.24
N LEU A 121 33.66 -50.72 61.47
CA LEU A 121 34.91 -51.37 61.00
C LEU A 121 35.97 -51.56 62.09
N GLN A 122 35.79 -50.95 63.28
CA GLN A 122 36.69 -51.13 64.42
C GLN A 122 36.52 -52.51 65.10
N ASN A 123 35.46 -53.26 64.78
CA ASN A 123 35.24 -54.61 65.27
C ASN A 123 35.84 -55.65 64.30
N ALA A 124 36.79 -56.45 64.77
CA ALA A 124 37.48 -57.46 63.97
C ALA A 124 36.54 -58.48 63.31
N THR A 125 35.41 -58.81 63.95
CA THR A 125 34.40 -59.73 63.41
C THR A 125 33.62 -59.11 62.25
N TRP A 126 33.33 -57.80 62.32
CA TRP A 126 32.67 -57.06 61.24
C TRP A 126 33.57 -56.98 60.00
N PHE A 127 34.83 -56.60 60.19
CA PHE A 127 35.80 -56.51 59.09
C PHE A 127 36.04 -57.86 58.41
N TYR A 128 36.24 -58.94 59.20
CA TYR A 128 36.49 -60.27 58.68
C TYR A 128 35.34 -60.77 57.79
N ASN A 129 34.09 -60.62 58.24
CA ASN A 129 32.94 -61.07 57.48
C ASN A 129 32.66 -60.20 56.25
N TYR A 130 32.86 -58.88 56.35
CA TYR A 130 32.78 -57.98 55.20
C TYR A 130 33.81 -58.34 54.13
N ALA A 131 35.08 -58.49 54.50
CA ALA A 131 36.14 -58.85 53.56
C ALA A 131 35.86 -60.19 52.85
N ARG A 132 35.33 -61.18 53.57
CA ARG A 132 34.89 -62.46 52.99
C ARG A 132 33.78 -62.26 51.95
N SER A 133 32.78 -61.46 52.28
CA SER A 133 31.62 -61.22 51.40
C SER A 133 31.99 -60.45 50.13
N VAL A 134 32.86 -59.45 50.23
CA VAL A 134 33.37 -58.68 49.08
C VAL A 134 34.22 -59.58 48.20
N ALA A 135 35.15 -60.33 48.77
CA ALA A 135 35.97 -61.28 48.00
C ALA A 135 35.11 -62.29 47.23
N ALA A 136 34.05 -62.82 47.85
CA ALA A 136 33.11 -63.73 47.18
C ALA A 136 32.27 -63.04 46.08
N SER A 137 31.86 -61.79 46.28
CA SER A 137 31.11 -61.04 45.27
C SER A 137 31.93 -60.78 43.99
N TYR A 138 33.26 -60.77 44.07
CA TYR A 138 34.14 -60.64 42.90
C TYR A 138 34.55 -61.98 42.27
N VAL A 139 34.46 -63.09 43.00
CA VAL A 139 34.94 -64.42 42.55
C VAL A 139 33.81 -65.25 41.90
N GLY A 140 32.53 -64.92 42.14
CA GLY A 140 31.37 -65.72 41.72
C GLY A 140 30.60 -65.28 40.46
N PHE A 141 31.16 -64.50 39.53
CA PHE A 141 30.41 -64.12 38.32
C PHE A 141 30.47 -65.19 37.22
N ASP A 142 29.37 -65.92 37.04
CA ASP A 142 29.18 -66.85 35.91
C ASP A 142 29.20 -66.12 34.56
N ARG A 143 29.95 -66.65 33.59
CA ARG A 143 30.17 -66.06 32.26
C ARG A 143 28.87 -65.92 31.45
N GLU A 144 27.87 -66.76 31.71
CA GLU A 144 26.59 -66.71 31.01
C GLU A 144 25.72 -65.52 31.45
N ALA A 145 25.76 -65.14 32.72
CA ALA A 145 25.04 -63.98 33.26
C ALA A 145 25.56 -62.66 32.66
N LEU A 146 26.88 -62.52 32.58
CA LEU A 146 27.54 -61.39 31.90
C LEU A 146 27.20 -61.31 30.41
N ALA A 147 27.07 -62.46 29.74
CA ALA A 147 26.66 -62.50 28.33
C ALA A 147 25.18 -62.09 28.14
N ALA A 148 24.30 -62.48 29.07
CA ALA A 148 22.90 -62.06 29.06
C ALA A 148 22.75 -60.55 29.30
N GLU A 149 23.54 -60.00 30.23
CA GLU A 149 23.57 -58.57 30.52
C GLU A 149 24.05 -57.76 29.31
N ARG A 150 25.12 -58.18 28.63
CA ARG A 150 25.59 -57.54 27.38
C ARG A 150 24.52 -57.54 26.28
N ARG A 151 23.73 -58.63 26.17
CA ARG A 151 22.62 -58.70 25.20
C ARG A 151 21.49 -57.73 25.58
N ASN A 152 21.19 -57.58 26.85
CA ASN A 152 20.18 -56.63 27.32
C ASN A 152 20.63 -55.17 27.14
N TYR A 153 21.89 -54.85 27.42
CA TYR A 153 22.45 -53.52 27.12
C TYR A 153 22.42 -53.21 25.63
N ARG A 154 22.82 -54.15 24.77
CA ARG A 154 22.73 -53.95 23.31
C ARG A 154 21.30 -53.65 22.88
N ARG A 155 20.32 -54.47 23.31
CA ARG A 155 18.90 -54.22 23.01
C ARG A 155 18.40 -52.88 23.56
N ALA A 156 18.89 -52.45 24.73
CA ALA A 156 18.54 -51.15 25.29
C ALA A 156 19.11 -49.99 24.47
N ILE A 157 20.36 -50.11 24.03
CA ILE A 157 21.01 -49.15 23.13
C ILE A 157 20.29 -49.11 21.78
N ASP A 158 20.01 -50.25 21.18
CA ASP A 158 19.31 -50.34 19.89
C ASP A 158 17.93 -49.66 19.96
N ARG A 159 17.18 -49.87 21.06
CA ARG A 159 15.89 -49.20 21.30
C ARG A 159 16.03 -47.69 21.45
N LEU A 160 17.06 -47.22 22.16
CA LEU A 160 17.34 -45.79 22.31
C LEU A 160 17.69 -45.16 20.97
N GLU A 161 18.53 -45.82 20.18
CA GLU A 161 18.92 -45.36 18.86
C GLU A 161 17.72 -45.31 17.89
N GLN A 162 16.85 -46.32 17.93
CA GLN A 162 15.60 -46.32 17.17
C GLN A 162 14.70 -45.14 17.58
N ARG A 163 14.57 -44.88 18.89
CA ARG A 163 13.75 -43.80 19.43
C ARG A 163 14.27 -42.43 19.01
N VAL A 164 15.59 -42.24 18.98
CA VAL A 164 16.21 -40.99 18.50
C VAL A 164 15.91 -40.80 17.00
N ARG A 165 16.09 -41.85 16.19
CA ARG A 165 15.78 -41.80 14.75
C ARG A 165 14.30 -41.47 14.49
N ASP A 166 13.39 -42.08 15.23
CA ASP A 166 11.95 -41.81 15.07
C ASP A 166 11.61 -40.35 15.44
N LEU A 167 12.21 -39.82 16.52
CA LEU A 167 12.01 -38.42 16.95
C LEU A 167 12.60 -37.41 15.95
N GLU A 168 13.76 -37.70 15.37
CA GLU A 168 14.36 -36.90 14.30
C GLU A 168 13.47 -36.89 13.05
N ALA A 169 12.92 -38.04 12.66
CA ALA A 169 12.00 -38.14 11.53
C ALA A 169 10.69 -37.37 11.76
N GLU A 170 10.11 -37.45 12.96
CA GLU A 170 8.90 -36.71 13.32
C GLU A 170 9.15 -35.18 13.33
N GLN A 171 10.31 -34.75 13.84
CA GLN A 171 10.71 -33.34 13.81
C GLN A 171 10.88 -32.83 12.37
N ASP A 172 11.56 -33.60 11.53
CA ASP A 172 11.78 -33.24 10.12
C ASP A 172 10.46 -33.14 9.35
N GLU A 173 9.53 -34.07 9.57
CA GLU A 173 8.20 -34.03 8.93
C GLU A 173 7.37 -32.84 9.44
N PHE A 174 7.45 -32.53 10.73
CA PHE A 174 6.82 -31.35 11.33
C PHE A 174 7.38 -30.04 10.74
N VAL A 175 8.70 -29.93 10.59
CA VAL A 175 9.37 -28.75 9.99
C VAL A 175 9.03 -28.61 8.51
N ARG A 176 9.07 -29.71 7.74
CA ARG A 176 8.72 -29.72 6.30
C ARG A 176 7.26 -29.33 6.07
N SER A 177 6.33 -29.87 6.85
CA SER A 177 4.90 -29.55 6.69
C SER A 177 4.58 -28.09 7.01
N ARG A 178 5.19 -27.51 8.07
CA ARG A 178 5.04 -26.09 8.44
C ARG A 178 5.67 -25.18 7.40
N THR A 179 6.88 -25.49 6.95
CA THR A 179 7.57 -24.69 5.92
C THR A 179 6.81 -24.70 4.60
N HIS A 180 6.32 -25.85 4.12
CA HIS A 180 5.51 -25.91 2.90
C HIS A 180 4.22 -25.09 3.00
N ARG A 181 3.50 -25.14 4.13
CA ARG A 181 2.29 -24.34 4.35
C ARG A 181 2.60 -22.84 4.36
N ILE A 182 3.66 -22.43 5.05
CA ILE A 182 4.11 -21.02 5.09
C ILE A 182 4.57 -20.55 3.72
N MET A 183 5.35 -21.35 2.99
CA MET A 183 5.80 -21.04 1.63
C MET A 183 4.62 -20.88 0.68
N ALA A 184 3.65 -21.81 0.73
CA ALA A 184 2.45 -21.76 -0.09
C ALA A 184 1.60 -20.52 0.21
N LEU A 185 1.42 -20.18 1.49
CA LEU A 185 0.71 -18.97 1.91
C LEU A 185 1.44 -17.71 1.45
N LYS A 186 2.75 -17.61 1.68
CA LYS A 186 3.59 -16.49 1.23
C LYS A 186 3.52 -16.31 -0.28
N ARG A 187 3.58 -17.40 -1.04
CA ARG A 187 3.49 -17.37 -2.52
C ARG A 187 2.12 -16.87 -2.97
N ARG A 188 1.03 -17.33 -2.36
CA ARG A 188 -0.33 -16.84 -2.64
C ARG A 188 -0.51 -15.37 -2.30
N LEU A 189 0.01 -14.93 -1.16
CA LEU A 189 -0.06 -13.53 -0.74
C LEU A 189 0.75 -12.63 -1.67
N LEU A 190 1.97 -13.02 -2.03
CA LEU A 190 2.80 -12.28 -2.98
C LEU A 190 2.16 -12.21 -4.38
N GLN A 191 1.56 -13.31 -4.86
CA GLN A 191 0.86 -13.31 -6.13
C GLN A 191 -0.37 -12.38 -6.11
N ARG A 192 -1.17 -12.41 -5.02
CA ARG A 192 -2.29 -11.48 -4.85
C ARG A 192 -1.82 -10.04 -4.75
N SER A 193 -0.80 -9.75 -3.94
CA SER A 193 -0.28 -8.40 -3.82
C SER A 193 0.27 -7.91 -5.15
N PHE A 194 0.99 -8.73 -5.90
CA PHE A 194 1.52 -8.37 -7.20
C PHE A 194 0.42 -8.15 -8.25
N ALA A 195 -0.63 -8.97 -8.23
CA ALA A 195 -1.80 -8.78 -9.09
C ALA A 195 -2.54 -7.46 -8.76
N ILE A 196 -2.74 -7.15 -7.48
CA ILE A 196 -3.35 -5.88 -7.05
C ILE A 196 -2.45 -4.70 -7.44
N TRP A 197 -1.14 -4.79 -7.19
CA TRP A 197 -0.18 -3.74 -7.56
C TRP A 197 -0.16 -3.48 -9.07
N ASN A 198 -0.14 -4.54 -9.89
CA ASN A 198 -0.16 -4.39 -11.34
C ASN A 198 -1.50 -3.86 -11.85
N ALA A 199 -2.62 -4.30 -11.27
CA ALA A 199 -3.94 -3.78 -11.62
C ALA A 199 -4.04 -2.29 -11.27
N ALA A 200 -3.62 -1.90 -10.07
CA ALA A 200 -3.59 -0.49 -9.64
C ALA A 200 -2.64 0.34 -10.51
N ALA A 201 -1.43 -0.15 -10.80
CA ALA A 201 -0.47 0.57 -11.64
C ALA A 201 -0.99 0.75 -13.07
N LYS A 202 -1.65 -0.27 -13.63
CA LYS A 202 -2.27 -0.20 -14.96
C LYS A 202 -3.43 0.78 -14.98
N ASP A 203 -4.29 0.76 -13.96
CA ASP A 203 -5.43 1.66 -13.83
C ASP A 203 -4.97 3.11 -13.66
N PHE A 204 -3.97 3.37 -12.80
CA PHE A 204 -3.34 4.69 -12.67
C PHE A 204 -2.69 5.17 -13.97
N ALA A 205 -2.03 4.29 -14.71
CA ALA A 205 -1.42 4.65 -15.99
C ALA A 205 -2.50 4.99 -17.03
N ALA A 206 -3.60 4.23 -17.08
CA ALA A 206 -4.74 4.49 -17.97
C ALA A 206 -5.42 5.82 -17.63
N GLN A 207 -5.76 6.05 -16.36
CA GLN A 207 -6.36 7.31 -15.90
C GLN A 207 -5.44 8.50 -16.18
N ARG A 208 -4.12 8.36 -15.96
CA ARG A 208 -3.18 9.44 -16.26
C ARG A 208 -3.14 9.75 -17.75
N SER A 209 -3.09 8.73 -18.61
CA SER A 209 -3.13 8.92 -20.07
C SER A 209 -4.41 9.65 -20.46
N GLU A 210 -5.56 9.19 -19.98
CA GLU A 210 -6.85 9.80 -20.28
C GLU A 210 -6.92 11.27 -19.83
N ILE A 211 -6.44 11.59 -18.63
CA ILE A 211 -6.39 12.97 -18.13
C ILE A 211 -5.46 13.83 -18.98
N VAL A 212 -4.29 13.31 -19.37
CA VAL A 212 -3.34 14.04 -20.22
C VAL A 212 -3.94 14.30 -21.60
N ASP A 213 -4.61 13.31 -22.18
CA ASP A 213 -5.28 13.42 -23.49
C ASP A 213 -6.43 14.44 -23.43
N GLN A 214 -7.28 14.37 -22.39
CA GLN A 214 -8.36 15.35 -22.16
C GLN A 214 -7.83 16.76 -21.94
N LEU A 215 -6.73 16.91 -21.19
CA LEU A 215 -6.12 18.20 -20.92
C LEU A 215 -5.51 18.79 -22.19
N ALA A 216 -4.79 17.99 -22.98
CA ALA A 216 -4.24 18.39 -24.26
C ALA A 216 -5.36 18.78 -25.24
N GLU A 217 -6.45 18.01 -25.31
CA GLU A 217 -7.62 18.35 -26.13
C GLU A 217 -8.29 19.66 -25.68
N THR A 218 -8.41 19.87 -24.37
CA THR A 218 -9.02 21.08 -23.80
C THR A 218 -8.14 22.31 -24.02
N GLU A 219 -6.83 22.17 -23.83
CA GLU A 219 -5.84 23.22 -24.08
C GLU A 219 -5.82 23.61 -25.56
N ASP A 220 -5.84 22.63 -26.46
CA ASP A 220 -5.87 22.87 -27.90
C ASP A 220 -7.16 23.60 -28.31
N LYS A 221 -8.33 23.17 -27.79
CA LYS A 221 -9.62 23.87 -27.98
C LYS A 221 -9.57 25.30 -27.47
N TYR A 222 -9.01 25.53 -26.28
CA TYR A 222 -8.93 26.86 -25.68
C TYR A 222 -7.99 27.78 -26.45
N ARG A 223 -6.79 27.29 -26.80
CA ARG A 223 -5.80 28.04 -27.59
C ARG A 223 -6.35 28.40 -28.97
N ASN A 224 -7.02 27.46 -29.63
CA ASN A 224 -7.70 27.71 -30.89
C ASN A 224 -8.81 28.74 -30.70
N GLN A 225 -9.73 28.56 -29.75
CA GLN A 225 -10.79 29.57 -29.51
C GLN A 225 -10.26 30.97 -29.22
N MET A 226 -9.20 31.11 -28.41
CA MET A 226 -8.58 32.40 -28.11
C MET A 226 -7.95 33.04 -29.36
N ALA A 227 -7.21 32.26 -30.15
CA ALA A 227 -6.59 32.72 -31.39
C ALA A 227 -7.64 33.14 -32.43
N LEU A 228 -8.77 32.42 -32.52
CA LEU A 228 -9.89 32.73 -33.41
C LEU A 228 -10.70 33.94 -32.91
N MET A 229 -10.83 34.15 -31.59
CA MET A 229 -11.64 35.24 -31.04
C MET A 229 -10.96 36.61 -31.08
N ALA A 230 -9.63 36.68 -30.92
CA ALA A 230 -8.89 37.95 -30.89
C ALA A 230 -9.15 38.86 -32.13
N PRO A 231 -9.02 38.39 -33.38
CA PRO A 231 -9.29 39.23 -34.56
C PRO A 231 -10.77 39.61 -34.69
N VAL A 232 -11.69 38.70 -34.33
CA VAL A 232 -13.13 38.98 -34.36
C VAL A 232 -13.51 40.05 -33.34
N GLN A 233 -12.95 39.99 -32.13
CA GLN A 233 -13.15 41.00 -31.08
C GLN A 233 -12.59 42.36 -31.52
N TYR A 234 -11.38 42.41 -32.07
CA TYR A 234 -10.80 43.65 -32.58
C TYR A 234 -11.72 44.37 -33.57
N TRP A 235 -12.24 43.67 -34.58
CA TRP A 235 -13.12 44.27 -35.57
C TRP A 235 -14.49 44.67 -35.00
N ARG A 236 -15.02 43.92 -34.03
CA ARG A 236 -16.23 44.32 -33.30
C ARG A 236 -16.00 45.58 -32.49
N ASP A 237 -14.92 45.65 -31.74
CA ASP A 237 -14.59 46.83 -30.93
C ASP A 237 -14.42 48.04 -31.83
N LYS A 238 -13.73 47.89 -32.97
CA LYS A 238 -13.60 48.94 -33.98
C LYS A 238 -14.96 49.37 -34.56
N ALA A 239 -15.84 48.43 -34.89
CA ALA A 239 -17.20 48.74 -35.35
C ALA A 239 -18.02 49.48 -34.29
N THR A 240 -17.87 49.12 -33.00
CA THR A 240 -18.55 49.83 -31.90
C THR A 240 -18.00 51.24 -31.70
N SER A 241 -16.68 51.44 -31.89
CA SER A 241 -16.05 52.76 -31.82
C SER A 241 -16.59 53.67 -32.91
N HIS A 242 -16.57 53.22 -34.17
CA HIS A 242 -17.14 53.98 -35.29
C HIS A 242 -18.65 54.20 -35.13
N GLY A 243 -19.40 53.24 -34.59
CA GLY A 243 -20.83 53.43 -34.27
C GLY A 243 -21.10 54.54 -33.23
N LYS A 244 -20.20 54.74 -32.25
CA LYS A 244 -20.33 55.87 -31.31
C LYS A 244 -20.10 57.20 -32.01
N TRP A 245 -19.09 57.27 -32.89
CA TRP A 245 -18.81 58.47 -33.68
C TRP A 245 -19.91 58.76 -34.70
N GLU A 246 -20.47 57.74 -35.34
CA GLU A 246 -21.64 57.83 -36.22
C GLU A 246 -22.81 58.52 -35.51
N ILE A 247 -23.14 58.09 -34.29
CA ILE A 247 -24.20 58.72 -33.48
C ILE A 247 -23.84 60.17 -33.16
N ALA A 248 -22.59 60.44 -32.75
CA ALA A 248 -22.15 61.79 -32.44
C ALA A 248 -22.27 62.74 -33.65
N TRP A 249 -21.83 62.29 -34.84
CA TRP A 249 -21.97 63.06 -36.07
C TRP A 249 -23.42 63.19 -36.52
N ALA A 250 -24.26 62.17 -36.34
CA ALA A 250 -25.69 62.24 -36.64
C ALA A 250 -26.40 63.30 -35.78
N VAL A 251 -26.11 63.31 -34.48
CA VAL A 251 -26.65 64.32 -33.54
C VAL A 251 -26.16 65.72 -33.90
N LEU A 252 -24.85 65.88 -34.17
CA LEU A 252 -24.28 67.16 -34.58
C LEU A 252 -24.88 67.66 -35.90
N MET A 253 -25.04 66.76 -36.87
CA MET A 253 -25.66 67.06 -38.16
C MET A 253 -27.12 67.51 -37.99
N PHE A 254 -27.89 66.83 -37.13
CA PHE A 254 -29.27 67.19 -36.84
C PHE A 254 -29.37 68.59 -36.21
N ILE A 255 -28.56 68.86 -35.18
CA ILE A 255 -28.50 70.18 -34.53
C ILE A 255 -28.08 71.25 -35.55
N TYR A 256 -27.09 70.95 -36.39
CA TYR A 256 -26.61 71.84 -37.44
C TYR A 256 -27.71 72.21 -38.43
N PHE A 257 -28.48 71.25 -38.97
CA PHE A 257 -29.54 71.56 -39.93
C PHE A 257 -30.70 72.34 -39.32
N VAL A 258 -31.05 72.06 -38.06
CA VAL A 258 -32.03 72.86 -37.32
C VAL A 258 -31.53 74.30 -37.15
N ALA A 259 -30.29 74.47 -36.67
CA ALA A 259 -29.68 75.79 -36.49
C ALA A 259 -29.49 76.54 -37.81
N ALA A 260 -29.12 75.85 -38.89
CA ALA A 260 -28.99 76.39 -40.24
C ALA A 260 -30.35 76.86 -40.78
N GLY A 261 -31.42 76.10 -40.57
CA GLY A 261 -32.78 76.49 -40.95
C GLY A 261 -33.22 77.78 -40.26
N PHE A 262 -33.02 77.88 -38.95
CA PHE A 262 -33.26 79.12 -38.21
C PHE A 262 -32.33 80.26 -38.67
N GLY A 263 -31.05 79.97 -38.88
CA GLY A 263 -30.06 80.95 -39.35
C GLY A 263 -30.44 81.56 -40.71
N ILE A 264 -30.83 80.72 -41.68
CA ILE A 264 -31.31 81.17 -42.99
C ILE A 264 -32.60 82.00 -42.83
N PHE A 265 -33.54 81.57 -41.98
CA PHE A 265 -34.78 82.31 -41.71
C PHE A 265 -34.50 83.71 -41.12
N PHE A 266 -33.66 83.79 -40.09
CA PHE A 266 -33.30 85.07 -39.47
C PHE A 266 -32.47 85.95 -40.40
N LEU A 267 -31.56 85.37 -41.20
CA LEU A 267 -30.80 86.08 -42.22
C LEU A 267 -31.73 86.69 -43.27
N ALA A 268 -32.71 85.91 -43.77
CA ALA A 268 -33.71 86.40 -44.71
C ALA A 268 -34.57 87.51 -44.09
N LYS A 269 -35.01 87.35 -42.84
CA LYS A 269 -35.77 88.37 -42.13
C LYS A 269 -34.97 89.66 -41.93
N TRP A 270 -33.69 89.54 -41.56
CA TRP A 270 -32.76 90.67 -41.41
C TRP A 270 -32.53 91.36 -42.75
N ALA A 271 -32.25 90.62 -43.82
CA ALA A 271 -32.03 91.17 -45.15
C ALA A 271 -33.27 91.91 -45.66
N ALA A 272 -34.47 91.34 -45.48
CA ALA A 272 -35.72 91.97 -45.84
C ALA A 272 -35.97 93.26 -45.03
N ALA A 273 -35.81 93.21 -43.70
CA ALA A 273 -35.99 94.38 -42.84
C ALA A 273 -34.99 95.49 -43.16
N TYR A 274 -33.72 95.13 -43.42
CA TYR A 274 -32.68 96.07 -43.81
C TYR A 274 -33.03 96.76 -45.13
N LEU A 275 -33.37 95.98 -46.17
CA LEU A 275 -33.73 96.51 -47.49
C LEU A 275 -34.97 97.42 -47.45
N LEU A 276 -35.96 97.10 -46.61
CA LEU A 276 -37.16 97.93 -46.41
C LEU A 276 -36.89 99.21 -45.61
N SER A 277 -35.83 99.23 -44.79
CA SER A 277 -35.45 100.40 -43.98
C SER A 277 -34.56 101.42 -44.72
N VAL A 278 -34.03 101.06 -45.89
CA VAL A 278 -33.22 101.97 -46.72
C VAL A 278 -34.13 103.07 -47.28
N PRO A 279 -33.81 104.37 -47.13
CA PRO A 279 -34.61 105.46 -47.69
C PRO A 279 -34.73 105.39 -49.21
N GLU A 280 -35.86 105.83 -49.76
CA GLU A 280 -36.16 105.72 -51.20
C GLU A 280 -35.12 106.43 -52.10
N SER A 281 -34.55 107.52 -51.60
CA SER A 281 -33.46 108.28 -52.24
C SER A 281 -32.11 107.53 -52.29
N GLN A 282 -31.95 106.45 -51.52
CA GLN A 282 -30.75 105.62 -51.42
C GLN A 282 -30.96 104.18 -51.91
N HIS A 283 -32.11 103.86 -52.52
CA HIS A 283 -32.36 102.59 -53.24
C HIS A 283 -31.52 102.50 -54.52
N ALA A 284 -30.20 102.59 -54.38
CA ALA A 284 -29.28 102.39 -55.48
C ALA A 284 -29.13 100.89 -55.71
N THR A 285 -29.14 100.47 -56.97
CA THR A 285 -28.84 99.10 -57.44
C THR A 285 -27.67 98.41 -56.71
N PRO A 286 -26.57 99.12 -56.34
CA PRO A 286 -25.47 98.52 -55.60
C PRO A 286 -25.84 97.92 -54.24
N VAL A 287 -26.75 98.53 -53.47
CA VAL A 287 -27.13 98.03 -52.13
C VAL A 287 -27.87 96.69 -52.24
N TYR A 288 -28.79 96.57 -53.18
CA TYR A 288 -29.49 95.30 -53.45
C TYR A 288 -28.54 94.20 -53.90
N ILE A 289 -27.58 94.51 -54.78
CA ILE A 289 -26.57 93.55 -55.24
C ILE A 289 -25.71 93.07 -54.06
N ILE A 290 -25.25 93.99 -53.19
CA ILE A 290 -24.40 93.62 -52.05
C ILE A 290 -25.18 92.75 -51.05
N VAL A 291 -26.40 93.15 -50.66
CA VAL A 291 -27.19 92.41 -49.66
C VAL A 291 -27.64 91.05 -50.19
N SER A 292 -28.11 90.98 -51.45
CA SER A 292 -28.49 89.70 -52.06
C SER A 292 -27.28 88.79 -52.29
N GLY A 293 -26.16 89.34 -52.76
CA GLY A 293 -24.90 88.61 -52.93
C GLY A 293 -24.35 88.07 -51.62
N ALA A 294 -24.35 88.87 -50.55
CA ALA A 294 -23.94 88.45 -49.22
C ALA A 294 -24.85 87.34 -48.66
N THR A 295 -26.18 87.49 -48.82
CA THR A 295 -27.16 86.49 -48.37
C THR A 295 -26.99 85.16 -49.10
N LEU A 296 -26.80 85.20 -50.43
CA LEU A 296 -26.51 84.02 -51.24
C LEU A 296 -25.16 83.39 -50.87
N GLY A 297 -24.13 84.20 -50.64
CA GLY A 297 -22.81 83.73 -50.24
C GLY A 297 -22.83 82.99 -48.89
N ILE A 298 -23.49 83.58 -47.88
CA ILE A 298 -23.65 82.96 -46.55
C ILE A 298 -24.46 81.66 -46.66
N THR A 299 -25.57 81.67 -47.42
CA THR A 299 -26.40 80.47 -47.62
C THR A 299 -25.61 79.36 -48.31
N THR A 300 -24.81 79.70 -49.33
CA THR A 300 -23.93 78.74 -50.03
C THR A 300 -22.90 78.14 -49.08
N LEU A 301 -22.29 78.96 -48.20
CA LEU A 301 -21.35 78.50 -47.20
C LEU A 301 -22.01 77.53 -46.20
N ILE A 302 -23.24 77.81 -45.75
CA ILE A 302 -24.03 76.93 -44.89
C ILE A 302 -24.26 75.57 -45.57
N PHE A 303 -24.66 75.55 -46.85
CA PHE A 303 -24.81 74.28 -47.57
C PHE A 303 -23.49 73.54 -47.75
N TRP A 304 -22.38 74.26 -47.98
CA TRP A 304 -21.05 73.66 -48.11
C TRP A 304 -20.60 72.98 -46.80
N ILE A 305 -20.79 73.64 -45.64
CA ILE A 305 -20.51 73.04 -44.32
C ILE A 305 -21.42 71.83 -44.08
N GLY A 306 -22.70 71.92 -44.43
CA GLY A 306 -23.64 70.80 -44.33
C GLY A 306 -23.18 69.58 -45.13
N ARG A 307 -22.69 69.80 -46.36
CA ARG A 307 -22.10 68.74 -47.19
C ARG A 307 -20.88 68.09 -46.52
N LEU A 308 -20.02 68.86 -45.87
CA LEU A 308 -18.85 68.33 -45.16
C LEU A 308 -19.27 67.45 -43.97
N LEU A 309 -20.26 67.89 -43.19
CA LEU A 309 -20.81 67.11 -42.08
C LEU A 309 -21.45 65.81 -42.56
N SER A 310 -22.20 65.82 -43.66
CA SER A 310 -22.74 64.61 -44.28
C SER A 310 -21.65 63.64 -44.73
N LYS A 311 -20.55 64.14 -45.33
CA LYS A 311 -19.40 63.30 -45.70
C LYS A 311 -18.76 62.63 -44.48
N LEU A 312 -18.61 63.36 -43.37
CA LEU A 312 -18.03 62.82 -42.12
C LEU A 312 -18.93 61.75 -41.50
N PHE A 313 -20.23 61.99 -41.42
CA PHE A 313 -21.21 60.99 -40.97
C PHE A 313 -21.16 59.71 -41.82
N LEU A 314 -21.21 59.86 -43.15
CA LEU A 314 -21.16 58.72 -44.07
C LEU A 314 -19.85 57.94 -43.95
N SER A 315 -18.73 58.64 -43.73
CA SER A 315 -17.43 58.00 -43.50
C SER A 315 -17.49 57.07 -42.28
N GLU A 316 -17.89 57.59 -41.11
CA GLU A 316 -17.98 56.79 -39.89
C GLU A 316 -18.96 55.61 -40.03
N HIS A 317 -20.10 55.83 -40.69
CA HIS A 317 -21.05 54.77 -40.99
C HIS A 317 -20.44 53.67 -41.87
N HIS A 318 -19.73 54.03 -42.94
CA HIS A 318 -19.07 53.07 -43.82
C HIS A 318 -17.94 52.32 -43.12
N LEU A 319 -17.09 53.00 -42.35
CA LEU A 319 -16.02 52.36 -41.57
C LEU A 319 -16.60 51.39 -40.52
N GLY A 320 -17.70 51.77 -39.87
CA GLY A 320 -18.41 50.91 -38.93
C GLY A 320 -19.02 49.68 -39.60
N SER A 321 -19.63 49.83 -40.78
CA SER A 321 -20.18 48.71 -41.55
C SER A 321 -19.09 47.77 -42.04
N ASP A 322 -18.00 48.30 -42.61
CA ASP A 322 -16.84 47.53 -43.07
C ASP A 322 -16.22 46.71 -41.92
N ALA A 323 -16.03 47.31 -40.75
CA ALA A 323 -15.52 46.60 -39.58
C ALA A 323 -16.49 45.48 -39.12
N ARG A 324 -17.79 45.71 -39.20
CA ARG A 324 -18.82 44.70 -38.86
C ARG A 324 -18.81 43.54 -39.84
N GLU A 325 -18.72 43.83 -41.14
CA GLU A 325 -18.60 42.82 -42.20
C GLU A 325 -17.32 42.00 -42.01
N LYS A 326 -16.17 42.64 -41.76
CA LYS A 326 -14.90 41.96 -41.48
C LYS A 326 -14.96 41.05 -40.27
N ALA A 327 -15.64 41.47 -39.19
CA ALA A 327 -15.88 40.62 -38.03
C ALA A 327 -16.70 39.37 -38.38
N VAL A 328 -17.73 39.50 -39.22
CA VAL A 328 -18.55 38.37 -39.69
C VAL A 328 -17.74 37.46 -40.60
N MET A 329 -17.05 38.00 -41.60
CA MET A 329 -16.25 37.21 -42.55
C MET A 329 -15.11 36.47 -41.84
N THR A 330 -14.41 37.13 -40.91
CA THR A 330 -13.36 36.49 -40.11
C THR A 330 -13.96 35.38 -39.25
N LYS A 331 -15.07 35.63 -38.54
CA LYS A 331 -15.74 34.57 -37.77
C LYS A 331 -16.16 33.39 -38.65
N THR A 332 -16.70 33.65 -39.83
CA THR A 332 -17.13 32.61 -40.78
C THR A 332 -15.93 31.82 -41.29
N PHE A 333 -14.86 32.47 -41.74
CA PHE A 333 -13.62 31.83 -42.17
C PHE A 333 -13.06 30.90 -41.10
N LEU A 334 -12.92 31.41 -39.87
CA LEU A 334 -12.41 30.65 -38.72
C LEU A 334 -13.31 29.44 -38.38
N SER A 335 -14.64 29.58 -38.53
CA SER A 335 -15.58 28.48 -38.33
C SER A 335 -15.52 27.41 -39.43
N MET A 336 -15.22 27.80 -40.67
CA MET A 336 -15.05 26.86 -41.78
C MET A 336 -13.71 26.13 -41.67
N GLU A 337 -12.65 26.86 -41.33
CA GLU A 337 -11.31 26.32 -41.14
C GLU A 337 -11.22 25.30 -40.00
N THR A 338 -12.08 25.45 -38.98
CA THR A 338 -12.21 24.45 -37.91
C THR A 338 -12.86 23.14 -38.40
N ARG A 339 -13.65 23.18 -39.49
CA ARG A 339 -14.40 22.03 -40.04
C ARG A 339 -13.69 21.38 -41.24
N GLU A 340 -12.93 22.15 -42.00
CA GLU A 340 -12.24 21.73 -43.21
C GLU A 340 -10.92 22.51 -43.36
N SER A 341 -9.82 21.80 -43.63
CA SER A 341 -8.52 22.43 -43.82
C SER A 341 -8.37 22.98 -45.24
N PHE A 342 -8.38 24.31 -45.38
CA PHE A 342 -8.07 24.99 -46.64
C PHE A 342 -6.61 24.80 -47.04
N SER A 343 -6.32 24.78 -48.35
CA SER A 343 -4.94 24.86 -48.84
C SER A 343 -4.30 26.21 -48.50
N SER A 344 -2.97 26.30 -48.57
CA SER A 344 -2.24 27.56 -48.39
C SER A 344 -2.71 28.66 -49.35
N GLU A 345 -3.02 28.28 -50.59
CA GLU A 345 -3.46 29.19 -51.65
C GLU A 345 -4.90 29.67 -51.39
N GLU A 346 -5.81 28.78 -51.03
CA GLU A 346 -7.20 29.11 -50.69
C GLU A 346 -7.26 30.03 -49.46
N ARG A 347 -6.48 29.72 -48.42
CA ARG A 347 -6.36 30.55 -47.21
C ARG A 347 -5.86 31.95 -47.56
N ALA A 348 -4.84 32.07 -48.42
CA ALA A 348 -4.33 33.36 -48.86
C ALA A 348 -5.38 34.18 -49.63
N ILE A 349 -6.15 33.55 -50.52
CA ILE A 349 -7.22 34.20 -51.29
C ILE A 349 -8.32 34.73 -50.36
N ILE A 350 -8.78 33.92 -49.41
CA ILE A 350 -9.84 34.33 -48.47
C ILE A 350 -9.35 35.44 -47.54
N LEU A 351 -8.14 35.34 -47.00
CA LEU A 351 -7.55 36.38 -46.16
C LEU A 351 -7.37 37.69 -46.94
N ALA A 352 -6.91 37.63 -48.19
CA ALA A 352 -6.81 38.81 -49.04
C ALA A 352 -8.18 39.49 -49.28
N SER A 353 -9.24 38.69 -49.41
CA SER A 353 -10.62 39.20 -49.50
C SER A 353 -11.07 39.90 -48.20
N ILE A 354 -10.80 39.29 -47.05
CA ILE A 354 -11.16 39.83 -45.72
C ILE A 354 -10.40 41.11 -45.40
N PHE A 355 -9.10 41.17 -45.70
CA PHE A 355 -8.23 42.30 -45.34
C PHE A 355 -8.10 43.35 -46.45
N ARG A 356 -8.90 43.27 -47.51
CA ARG A 356 -9.01 44.33 -48.50
C ARG A 356 -9.35 45.66 -47.83
N SER A 357 -8.63 46.71 -48.23
CA SER A 357 -9.00 48.08 -47.88
C SER A 357 -10.34 48.40 -48.54
N SER A 358 -11.36 48.68 -47.73
CA SER A 358 -12.58 49.27 -48.27
C SER A 358 -12.30 50.71 -48.66
N PRO A 359 -12.81 51.16 -49.82
CA PRO A 359 -12.73 52.56 -50.17
C PRO A 359 -13.60 53.33 -49.18
N ASP A 360 -12.99 54.04 -48.24
CA ASP A 360 -13.75 55.02 -47.49
C ASP A 360 -14.16 56.14 -48.46
N GLY A 361 -15.33 56.75 -48.23
CA GLY A 361 -15.85 57.81 -49.09
C GLY A 361 -15.02 59.11 -49.06
N ILE A 362 -13.87 59.13 -48.39
CA ILE A 362 -12.94 60.26 -48.25
C ILE A 362 -11.66 60.02 -49.09
N VAL A 363 -11.27 58.77 -49.33
CA VAL A 363 -10.03 58.35 -50.00
C VAL A 363 -10.39 57.46 -51.19
N LYS A 364 -11.14 58.02 -52.15
CA LYS A 364 -11.07 57.61 -53.55
C LYS A 364 -11.47 58.74 -54.50
N ASP A 365 -10.57 59.05 -55.43
CA ASP A 365 -10.80 59.66 -56.75
C ASP A 365 -11.37 61.09 -56.86
N GLU A 366 -10.92 62.05 -56.04
CA GLU A 366 -10.99 63.48 -56.40
C GLU A 366 -9.60 64.08 -56.66
N GLY A 367 -8.76 63.38 -57.43
CA GLY A 367 -7.48 63.90 -57.94
C GLY A 367 -7.23 63.41 -59.37
N PRO A 368 -6.93 64.28 -60.35
CA PRO A 368 -6.65 63.85 -61.71
C PRO A 368 -5.29 63.15 -61.75
N GLY A 369 -5.30 61.84 -62.03
CA GLY A 369 -4.13 61.08 -62.46
C GLY A 369 -3.69 60.00 -61.48
N ASP A 370 -4.14 58.77 -61.74
CA ASP A 370 -3.54 57.54 -61.23
C ASP A 370 -2.03 57.48 -61.52
N PHE A 371 -1.21 57.92 -60.56
CA PHE A 371 0.19 57.53 -60.47
C PHE A 371 0.30 56.45 -59.39
N SER A 372 0.11 55.20 -59.79
CA SER A 372 0.26 54.05 -58.90
C SER A 372 1.72 53.92 -58.45
N ALA A 373 2.01 54.35 -57.21
CA ALA A 373 3.29 54.12 -56.53
C ALA A 373 3.81 52.65 -56.61
N PRO A 374 2.96 51.61 -56.61
CA PRO A 374 3.41 50.23 -56.81
C PRO A 374 4.08 49.97 -58.17
N ALA A 375 3.65 50.64 -59.25
CA ALA A 375 4.23 50.45 -60.59
C ALA A 375 5.61 51.11 -60.73
N LEU A 376 5.85 52.23 -60.03
CA LEU A 376 7.15 52.90 -59.98
C LEU A 376 8.17 52.09 -59.16
N LEU A 377 7.73 51.46 -58.08
CA LEU A 377 8.58 50.56 -57.27
C LEU A 377 8.94 49.28 -58.03
N ALA A 378 8.01 48.70 -58.79
CA ALA A 378 8.27 47.52 -59.63
C ALA A 378 9.34 47.79 -60.71
N ARG A 379 9.34 49.01 -61.27
CA ARG A 379 10.33 49.44 -62.28
C ARG A 379 11.71 49.72 -61.70
N PHE A 380 11.81 50.05 -60.42
CA PHE A 380 13.08 50.25 -59.71
C PHE A 380 13.69 48.93 -59.21
N LEU A 381 12.87 47.90 -58.99
CA LEU A 381 13.30 46.62 -58.44
C LEU A 381 13.56 45.53 -59.50
N SER A 382 13.22 45.77 -60.77
CA SER A 382 13.59 44.86 -61.86
C SER A 382 15.08 45.00 -62.19
N PRO A 383 15.91 43.95 -62.08
CA PRO A 383 17.31 44.01 -62.49
C PRO A 383 17.39 44.22 -64.00
N GLN A 384 18.18 45.20 -64.45
CA GLN A 384 18.56 45.30 -65.86
C GLN A 384 19.27 43.98 -66.25
N LYS A 385 18.63 43.17 -67.09
CA LYS A 385 19.33 42.12 -67.83
C LYS A 385 20.18 42.81 -68.90
N SER A 386 21.50 42.80 -68.72
CA SER A 386 22.49 42.96 -69.80
C SER A 386 22.72 41.63 -70.49
#